data_AF-A0A067PRF1-F1
#
_entry.id   AF-A0A067PRF1-F1
#
_cell.length_a   1.000
_cell.length_b   1.000
_cell.length_c   1.000
_cell.angle_alpha   90.00
_cell.angle_beta   90.00
_cell.angle_gamma   90.00
#
_symmetry.space_group_name_H-M   'P 1'
#
loop_
_entity.id
_entity.type
_entity.pdbx_description
1 polymer ?
#
loop_
_entity_poly.entity_id
_entity_poly.type
_entity_poly.pdbx_seq_one_letter_code
_entity_poly.pdbx_strand_id
1 'polypeptide(L)'
;MLTLNTGSVCDVCAEEYGPHRRPHSITCGHVLCAACCDTIIEKTSPRLTPVCPFCREQFTSDSIRLIRLDFTSSGVSTPRRFPNSLEANEVFNEDLVDDRAYSFDSVQGRVATARAEARRLEDKVAKVAHKKCSVEEVHTLHEELTKWLQSEVKTDDQVSAALKSLSIPTRLKIDRKLLSHQTSSLHLSAALLRAILLNHLAHSEATKAARSLESSLRARIDDLEMSKAKLEGELTK
;
A
#
# COMPACT_ATOMS: atom_id res chain seq x y z
N MET A 1 -6.09 -26.04 -2.24
CA MET A 1 -4.69 -25.98 -1.79
C MET A 1 -4.35 -24.50 -1.58
N LEU A 2 -3.99 -24.10 -0.37
CA LEU A 2 -3.63 -22.71 -0.08
C LEU A 2 -2.20 -22.49 -0.56
N THR A 3 -2.01 -21.66 -1.58
CA THR A 3 -0.69 -21.21 -2.01
C THR A 3 -0.33 -19.94 -1.25
N LEU A 4 0.67 -20.03 -0.37
CA LEU A 4 1.29 -18.83 0.20
C LEU A 4 2.25 -18.22 -0.81
N ASN A 5 2.27 -16.90 -0.87
CA ASN A 5 3.23 -16.18 -1.70
C ASN A 5 4.64 -16.36 -1.12
N THR A 6 5.66 -16.41 -1.97
CA THR A 6 7.05 -16.25 -1.56
C THR A 6 7.20 -14.93 -0.79
N GLY A 7 7.85 -14.94 0.38
CA GLY A 7 7.90 -13.80 1.29
C GLY A 7 6.71 -13.68 2.25
N SER A 8 5.83 -14.68 2.35
CA SER A 8 4.82 -14.70 3.42
C SER A 8 5.49 -14.93 4.76
N VAL A 9 5.27 -14.02 5.72
CA VAL A 9 5.90 -14.06 7.05
C VAL A 9 4.86 -14.27 8.16
N CYS A 10 5.32 -14.71 9.32
CA CYS A 10 4.52 -14.74 10.54
C CYS A 10 4.34 -13.31 11.09
N ASP A 11 3.11 -12.87 11.32
CA ASP A 11 2.82 -11.51 11.80
C ASP A 11 3.28 -11.24 13.25
N VAL A 12 3.71 -12.27 13.99
CA VAL A 12 4.24 -12.14 15.36
C VAL A 12 5.75 -12.02 15.40
N CYS A 13 6.48 -12.90 14.69
CA CYS A 13 7.95 -12.89 14.69
C CYS A 13 8.56 -12.28 13.42
N ALA A 14 7.75 -11.91 12.44
CA ALA A 14 8.14 -11.37 11.12
C ALA A 14 9.07 -12.30 10.31
N GLU A 15 9.13 -13.59 10.64
CA GLU A 15 9.98 -14.55 9.92
C GLU A 15 9.21 -15.26 8.80
N GLU A 16 9.89 -15.54 7.70
CA GLU A 16 9.30 -16.17 6.52
C GLU A 16 8.86 -17.62 6.80
N TYR A 17 7.69 -17.99 6.27
CA TYR A 17 7.21 -19.35 6.32
C TYR A 17 8.05 -20.25 5.40
N GLY A 18 8.48 -21.39 5.94
CA GLY A 18 9.38 -22.32 5.28
C GLY A 18 9.23 -23.75 5.78
N PRO A 19 10.03 -24.70 5.27
CA PRO A 19 10.02 -26.10 5.73
C PRO A 19 10.18 -26.25 7.25
N HIS A 20 10.95 -25.35 7.87
CA HIS A 20 11.23 -25.28 9.30
C HIS A 20 10.31 -24.33 10.09
N ARG A 21 9.57 -23.45 9.41
CA ARG A 21 8.61 -22.53 10.03
C ARG A 21 7.29 -22.64 9.29
N ARG A 22 6.53 -23.68 9.63
CA ARG A 22 5.27 -23.94 8.95
C ARG A 22 4.16 -23.06 9.53
N PRO A 23 3.25 -22.56 8.69
CA PRO A 23 2.10 -21.80 9.16
C PRO A 23 1.06 -22.72 9.81
N HIS A 24 0.45 -22.21 10.84
CA HIS A 24 -0.59 -22.87 11.61
C HIS A 24 -1.77 -21.90 11.74
N SER A 25 -2.97 -22.37 11.45
CA SER A 25 -4.19 -21.62 11.73
C SER A 25 -4.70 -21.97 13.12
N ILE A 26 -5.08 -20.96 13.90
CA ILE A 26 -5.82 -21.11 15.17
C ILE A 26 -7.33 -20.98 14.93
N THR A 27 -8.15 -21.18 15.97
CA THR A 27 -9.64 -21.19 15.90
C THR A 27 -10.24 -19.98 15.18
N CYS A 28 -9.72 -18.79 15.46
CA CYS A 28 -10.18 -17.54 14.86
C CYS A 28 -9.76 -17.32 13.39
N GLY A 29 -9.02 -18.26 12.80
CA GLY A 29 -8.57 -18.19 11.41
C GLY A 29 -7.27 -17.41 11.18
N HIS A 30 -6.71 -16.73 12.19
CA HIS A 30 -5.39 -16.10 12.07
C HIS A 30 -4.28 -17.15 11.94
N VAL A 31 -3.22 -16.80 11.21
CA VAL A 31 -2.12 -17.71 10.87
C VAL A 31 -0.83 -17.28 11.55
N LEU A 32 -0.22 -18.19 12.31
CA LEU A 32 1.01 -18.00 13.07
C LEU A 32 2.01 -19.11 12.76
N CYS A 33 3.30 -18.93 13.04
CA CYS A 33 4.25 -20.05 13.02
C CYS A 33 4.13 -20.92 14.29
N ALA A 34 4.52 -22.20 14.20
CA ALA A 34 4.45 -23.13 15.33
C ALA A 34 5.09 -22.57 16.61
N ALA A 35 6.33 -22.08 16.50
CA ALA A 35 7.08 -21.52 17.62
C ALA A 35 6.35 -20.34 18.30
N CYS A 36 5.66 -19.49 17.53
CA CYS A 36 4.86 -18.41 18.09
C CYS A 36 3.64 -18.93 18.84
N CYS A 37 2.93 -19.92 18.28
CA CYS A 37 1.82 -20.56 18.99
C CYS A 37 2.27 -21.18 20.32
N ASP A 38 3.35 -21.95 20.31
CA ASP A 38 3.89 -22.61 21.51
C ASP A 38 4.32 -21.58 22.55
N THR A 39 5.04 -20.53 22.12
CA THR A 39 5.45 -19.44 23.00
C THR A 39 4.26 -18.74 23.65
N ILE A 40 3.18 -18.50 22.91
CA ILE A 40 1.96 -17.88 23.45
C ILE A 40 1.33 -18.80 24.49
N ILE A 41 1.23 -20.11 24.22
CA ILE A 41 0.67 -21.09 25.16
C ILE A 41 1.52 -21.19 26.42
N GLU A 42 2.84 -21.34 26.27
CA GLU A 42 3.78 -21.51 27.39
C GLU A 42 3.90 -20.27 28.27
N LYS A 43 3.89 -19.07 27.68
CA LYS A 43 4.00 -17.81 28.42
C LYS A 43 2.68 -17.34 29.00
N THR A 44 1.55 -17.89 28.55
CA THR A 44 0.26 -17.58 29.16
C THR A 44 0.22 -18.19 30.56
N SER A 45 -0.13 -17.38 31.55
CA SER A 45 -0.30 -17.86 32.93
C SER A 45 -1.25 -19.07 32.96
N PRO A 46 -0.96 -20.12 33.75
CA PRO A 46 -1.81 -21.32 33.82
C PRO A 46 -3.23 -21.04 34.35
N ARG A 47 -3.48 -19.82 34.85
CA ARG A 47 -4.83 -19.37 35.25
C ARG A 47 -5.64 -18.74 34.11
N LEU A 48 -5.04 -18.54 32.94
CA LEU A 48 -5.65 -17.87 31.79
C LEU A 48 -5.59 -18.78 30.56
N THR A 49 -6.57 -18.64 29.67
CA THR A 49 -6.54 -19.30 28.36
C THR A 49 -5.71 -18.47 27.38
N PRO A 50 -4.82 -19.09 26.57
CA PRO A 50 -4.11 -18.39 25.51
C PRO A 50 -5.07 -17.70 24.54
N VAL A 51 -4.72 -16.48 24.12
CA VAL A 51 -5.55 -15.66 23.23
C VAL A 51 -4.79 -15.22 21.99
N CYS A 52 -5.50 -15.10 20.86
CA CYS A 52 -4.96 -14.59 19.62
C CYS A 52 -4.44 -13.14 19.79
N PRO A 53 -3.20 -12.82 19.36
CA PRO A 53 -2.66 -11.45 19.46
C PRO A 53 -3.46 -10.39 18.70
N PHE A 54 -4.21 -10.79 17.68
CA PHE A 54 -4.91 -9.86 16.78
C PHE A 54 -6.35 -9.60 17.20
N CYS A 55 -7.13 -10.66 17.47
CA CYS A 55 -8.55 -10.56 17.77
C CYS A 55 -8.92 -10.97 19.20
N ARG A 56 -7.96 -11.44 20.00
CA ARG A 56 -8.14 -11.89 21.40
C ARG A 56 -9.08 -13.08 21.60
N GLU A 57 -9.45 -13.79 20.54
CA GLU A 57 -10.19 -15.04 20.65
C GLU A 57 -9.31 -16.11 21.30
N GLN A 58 -9.90 -16.91 22.19
CA GLN A 58 -9.21 -17.95 22.92
C GLN A 58 -8.88 -19.14 22.01
N PHE A 59 -7.72 -19.75 22.22
CA PHE A 59 -7.32 -20.96 21.51
C PHE A 59 -6.50 -21.90 22.43
N THR A 60 -6.49 -23.19 22.09
CA THR A 60 -5.74 -24.24 22.79
C THR A 60 -4.79 -24.96 21.83
N SER A 61 -3.79 -25.70 22.34
CA SER A 61 -2.89 -26.52 21.53
C SER A 61 -3.63 -27.43 20.54
N ASP A 62 -4.73 -28.02 21.01
CA ASP A 62 -5.51 -29.00 20.26
C ASP A 62 -6.34 -28.37 19.16
N SER A 63 -6.52 -27.05 19.20
CA SER A 63 -7.27 -26.29 18.20
C SER A 63 -6.39 -25.77 17.06
N ILE A 64 -5.07 -25.89 17.20
CA ILE A 64 -4.10 -25.48 16.18
C ILE A 64 -4.15 -26.48 15.03
N ARG A 65 -4.17 -25.99 13.79
CA ARG A 65 -4.15 -26.82 12.58
C ARG A 65 -2.95 -26.43 11.73
N LEU A 66 -2.12 -27.43 11.38
CA LEU A 66 -1.02 -27.24 10.43
C LEU A 66 -1.59 -26.95 9.05
N ILE A 67 -1.21 -25.82 8.47
CA ILE A 67 -1.51 -25.52 7.07
C ILE A 67 -0.46 -26.23 6.22
N ARG A 68 -0.90 -27.23 5.45
CA ARG A 68 -0.02 -27.92 4.51
C ARG A 68 0.31 -27.00 3.35
N LEU A 69 1.60 -26.70 3.20
CA LEU A 69 2.15 -25.98 2.07
C LEU A 69 3.06 -26.90 1.27
N ASP A 70 2.93 -26.81 -0.04
CA ASP A 70 3.90 -27.41 -0.94
C ASP A 70 4.95 -26.34 -1.25
N PHE A 71 6.06 -26.39 -0.50
CA PHE A 71 7.25 -25.62 -0.84
C PHE A 71 7.85 -26.24 -2.10
N THR A 72 7.41 -25.79 -3.27
CA THR A 72 8.04 -26.16 -4.53
C THR A 72 9.43 -25.54 -4.55
N SER A 73 10.39 -26.24 -3.94
CA SER A 73 11.80 -26.06 -4.27
C SER A 73 11.90 -26.30 -5.76
N SER A 74 12.37 -25.31 -6.51
CA SER A 74 12.62 -25.38 -7.93
C SER A 74 13.48 -26.62 -8.25
N GLY A 75 12.83 -27.72 -8.64
CA GLY A 75 13.49 -29.01 -8.78
C GLY A 75 12.57 -30.02 -9.47
N VAL A 76 12.67 -30.06 -10.79
CA VAL A 76 12.24 -31.10 -11.73
C VAL A 76 11.82 -32.43 -11.05
N SER A 77 10.52 -32.75 -11.08
CA SER A 77 10.04 -34.14 -10.92
C SER A 77 8.68 -34.33 -11.57
N THR A 78 8.68 -34.30 -12.90
CA THR A 78 7.75 -35.12 -13.68
C THR A 78 8.58 -36.22 -14.34
N PRO A 79 8.33 -37.52 -14.05
CA PRO A 79 8.89 -38.59 -14.84
C PRO A 79 8.35 -38.45 -16.27
N ARG A 80 9.24 -38.29 -17.24
CA ARG A 80 8.88 -38.41 -18.66
C ARG A 80 8.38 -39.84 -18.88
N ARG A 81 7.07 -40.02 -19.04
CA ARG A 81 6.57 -41.14 -19.85
C ARG A 81 6.93 -40.82 -21.29
N PHE A 82 7.93 -41.51 -21.81
CA PHE A 82 8.09 -41.71 -23.24
C PHE A 82 6.93 -42.59 -23.74
N PRO A 83 6.26 -42.21 -24.83
CA PRO A 83 5.78 -43.19 -25.80
C PRO A 83 6.73 -43.17 -27.00
N ASN A 84 7.40 -44.30 -27.21
CA ASN A 84 7.84 -44.69 -28.54
C ASN A 84 6.60 -44.78 -29.44
N SER A 85 6.64 -44.20 -30.65
CA SER A 85 6.22 -44.87 -31.89
C SER A 85 6.23 -43.90 -33.09
N LEU A 86 7.19 -44.16 -33.99
CA LEU A 86 7.14 -44.14 -35.47
C LEU A 86 6.86 -42.82 -36.24
N GLU A 87 7.90 -42.49 -37.01
CA GLU A 87 8.01 -41.91 -38.37
C GLU A 87 6.73 -41.48 -39.11
N ALA A 88 6.77 -40.25 -39.69
CA ALA A 88 6.72 -40.04 -41.15
C ALA A 88 6.70 -38.54 -41.54
N ASN A 89 7.63 -38.18 -42.42
CA ASN A 89 7.60 -37.22 -43.54
C ASN A 89 6.83 -35.88 -43.49
N GLU A 90 7.65 -34.83 -43.60
CA GLU A 90 7.70 -33.77 -44.63
C GLU A 90 6.53 -32.79 -44.91
N VAL A 91 6.99 -31.57 -45.25
CA VAL A 91 6.42 -30.56 -46.16
C VAL A 91 5.74 -29.33 -45.51
N PHE A 92 6.47 -28.21 -45.57
CA PHE A 92 6.07 -26.81 -45.77
C PHE A 92 4.85 -26.25 -45.01
N ASN A 93 5.11 -25.26 -44.14
CA ASN A 93 4.58 -23.90 -44.31
C ASN A 93 5.31 -22.92 -43.39
N GLU A 94 6.23 -22.17 -44.00
CA GLU A 94 6.88 -20.97 -43.48
C GLU A 94 6.08 -19.80 -44.07
N ASP A 95 5.10 -19.30 -43.30
CA ASP A 95 4.46 -17.97 -43.41
C ASP A 95 3.11 -18.00 -42.66
N LEU A 96 3.07 -17.41 -41.45
CA LEU A 96 1.90 -16.85 -40.73
C LEU A 96 2.09 -16.81 -39.19
N VAL A 97 3.25 -16.36 -38.72
CA VAL A 97 3.48 -16.07 -37.30
C VAL A 97 4.16 -14.72 -37.13
N ASP A 98 3.48 -13.63 -37.47
CA ASP A 98 3.94 -12.32 -36.99
C ASP A 98 2.81 -11.27 -36.90
N ASP A 99 2.06 -11.30 -35.80
CA ASP A 99 1.27 -10.13 -35.36
C ASP A 99 0.90 -10.19 -33.86
N ARG A 100 0.94 -11.37 -33.23
CA ARG A 100 0.60 -11.54 -31.80
C ARG A 100 1.79 -11.44 -30.84
N ALA A 101 3.04 -11.55 -31.32
CA ALA A 101 4.23 -11.49 -30.47
C ALA A 101 4.63 -10.05 -30.08
N TYR A 102 4.36 -9.05 -30.94
CA TYR A 102 4.69 -7.64 -30.70
C TYR A 102 3.79 -6.95 -29.65
N SER A 103 2.58 -7.44 -29.43
CA SER A 103 1.62 -6.83 -28.50
C SER A 103 1.93 -7.14 -27.03
N PHE A 104 2.53 -8.29 -26.74
CA PHE A 104 2.78 -8.74 -25.37
C PHE A 104 3.98 -8.03 -24.72
N ASP A 105 5.06 -7.82 -25.48
CA ASP A 105 6.27 -7.13 -25.00
C ASP A 105 6.01 -5.65 -24.68
N SER A 106 5.10 -5.03 -25.46
CA SER A 106 4.61 -3.65 -25.26
C SER A 106 3.87 -3.45 -23.93
N VAL A 107 3.15 -4.47 -23.44
CA VAL A 107 2.41 -4.40 -22.16
C VAL A 107 3.35 -4.62 -20.98
N GLN A 108 4.30 -5.54 -21.11
CA GLN A 108 5.25 -5.85 -20.04
C GLN A 108 6.24 -4.70 -19.79
N GLY A 109 6.66 -4.00 -20.85
CA GLY A 109 7.45 -2.76 -20.74
C GLY A 109 6.72 -1.64 -19.99
N ARG A 110 5.40 -1.46 -20.23
CA ARG A 110 4.59 -0.43 -19.55
C ARG A 110 4.41 -0.69 -18.06
N VAL A 111 4.25 -1.95 -17.65
CA VAL A 111 4.12 -2.31 -16.22
C VAL A 111 5.46 -2.08 -15.49
N ALA A 112 6.59 -2.37 -16.14
CA ALA A 112 7.90 -2.13 -15.56
C ALA A 112 8.20 -0.64 -15.36
N THR A 113 7.84 0.22 -16.33
CA THR A 113 8.02 1.68 -16.20
C THR A 113 7.10 2.28 -15.15
N ALA A 114 5.83 1.86 -15.10
CA ALA A 114 4.88 2.26 -14.05
C ALA A 114 5.41 1.95 -12.65
N ARG A 115 5.97 0.75 -12.44
CA ARG A 115 6.56 0.36 -11.16
C ARG A 115 7.80 1.19 -10.81
N ALA A 116 8.68 1.44 -11.77
CA ALA A 116 9.87 2.25 -11.54
C ALA A 116 9.48 3.68 -11.12
N GLU A 117 8.46 4.23 -11.77
CA GLU A 117 7.91 5.54 -11.45
C GLU A 117 7.23 5.57 -10.08
N ALA A 118 6.46 4.54 -9.73
CA ALA A 118 5.88 4.39 -8.39
C ALA A 118 6.95 4.43 -7.29
N ARG A 119 8.04 3.66 -7.46
CA ARG A 119 9.17 3.68 -6.50
C ARG A 119 9.83 5.05 -6.39
N ARG A 120 10.02 5.73 -7.52
CA ARG A 120 10.58 7.09 -7.55
C ARG A 120 9.71 8.08 -6.76
N LEU A 121 8.38 7.94 -6.87
CA LEU A 121 7.42 8.75 -6.12
C LEU A 121 7.42 8.41 -4.63
N GLU A 122 7.52 7.13 -4.26
CA GLU A 122 7.67 6.69 -2.87
C GLU A 122 8.94 7.28 -2.23
N ASP A 123 10.07 7.26 -2.94
CA ASP A 123 11.33 7.86 -2.48
C ASP A 123 11.21 9.38 -2.30
N LYS A 124 10.45 10.06 -3.18
CA LYS A 124 10.18 11.50 -3.03
C LYS A 124 9.33 11.79 -1.79
N VAL A 125 8.28 11.00 -1.55
CA VAL A 125 7.46 11.09 -0.33
C VAL A 125 8.33 10.89 0.90
N ALA A 126 9.18 9.87 0.91
CA ALA A 126 10.11 9.61 2.01
C ALA A 126 11.07 10.79 2.24
N LYS A 127 11.65 11.36 1.17
CA LYS A 127 12.55 12.52 1.27
C LYS A 127 11.85 13.76 1.83
N VAL A 128 10.63 14.05 1.36
CA VAL A 128 9.83 15.18 1.86
C VAL A 128 9.45 14.97 3.33
N ALA A 129 9.15 13.75 3.75
CA ALA A 129 8.84 13.41 5.14
C ALA A 129 10.03 13.54 6.10
N HIS A 130 11.26 13.29 5.64
CA HIS A 130 12.46 13.32 6.49
C HIS A 130 13.10 14.71 6.62
N LYS A 131 12.77 15.66 5.73
CA LYS A 131 13.34 17.01 5.75
C LYS A 131 12.30 18.06 6.13
N LYS A 132 12.75 19.21 6.64
CA LYS A 132 11.91 20.41 6.70
C LYS A 132 11.66 20.87 5.27
N CYS A 133 10.48 20.58 4.75
CA CYS A 133 10.06 20.95 3.41
C CYS A 133 9.17 22.20 3.44
N SER A 134 9.19 22.96 2.35
CA SER A 134 8.27 24.09 2.17
C SER A 134 6.88 23.61 1.75
N VAL A 135 5.88 24.47 1.91
CA VAL A 135 4.49 24.17 1.50
C VAL A 135 4.41 23.99 -0.02
N GLU A 136 5.21 24.73 -0.77
CA GLU A 136 5.33 24.64 -2.22
C GLU A 136 5.93 23.30 -2.66
N GLU A 137 6.93 22.79 -1.94
CA GLU A 137 7.49 21.45 -2.19
C GLU A 137 6.43 20.35 -1.95
N VAL A 138 5.67 20.47 -0.86
CA VAL A 138 4.57 19.54 -0.55
C VAL A 138 3.47 19.61 -1.61
N HIS A 139 3.12 20.81 -2.06
CA HIS A 139 2.12 21.03 -3.11
C HIS A 139 2.56 20.41 -4.44
N THR A 140 3.80 20.67 -4.87
CA THR A 140 4.36 20.14 -6.11
C THR A 140 4.37 18.61 -6.10
N LEU A 141 4.76 18.00 -4.97
CA LEU A 141 4.73 16.55 -4.81
C LEU A 141 3.30 15.99 -4.84
N HIS A 142 2.35 16.66 -4.19
CA HIS A 142 0.94 16.28 -4.23
C HIS A 142 0.36 16.30 -5.66
N GLU A 143 0.66 17.33 -6.45
CA GLU A 143 0.24 17.41 -7.85
C GLU A 143 0.86 16.29 -8.70
N GLU A 144 2.15 16.03 -8.53
CA GLU A 144 2.87 14.97 -9.24
C GLU A 144 2.26 13.59 -8.94
N LEU A 145 2.01 13.29 -7.66
CA LEU A 145 1.33 12.06 -7.22
C LEU A 145 -0.07 11.96 -7.80
N THR A 146 -0.88 13.01 -7.69
CA THR A 146 -2.27 13.02 -8.18
C THR A 146 -2.31 12.79 -9.69
N LYS A 147 -1.43 13.45 -10.45
CA LYS A 147 -1.31 13.27 -11.90
C LYS A 147 -0.93 11.83 -12.26
N TRP A 148 0.02 11.24 -11.54
CA TRP A 148 0.43 9.86 -11.76
C TRP A 148 -0.72 8.89 -11.46
N LEU A 149 -1.40 9.04 -10.32
CA LEU A 149 -2.56 8.21 -9.94
C LEU A 149 -3.70 8.30 -10.96
N GLN A 150 -3.99 9.49 -11.50
CA GLN A 150 -4.99 9.66 -12.55
C GLN A 150 -4.58 9.01 -13.88
N SER A 151 -3.28 8.91 -14.17
CA SER A 151 -2.77 8.24 -15.37
C SER A 151 -2.79 6.70 -15.23
N GLU A 152 -2.59 6.17 -14.03
CA GLU A 152 -2.69 4.73 -13.73
C GLU A 152 -4.13 4.23 -13.91
N VAL A 153 -5.14 4.95 -13.40
CA VAL A 153 -6.57 4.57 -13.56
C VAL A 153 -6.94 4.41 -15.03
N LYS A 154 -6.45 5.30 -15.91
CA LYS A 154 -6.68 5.20 -17.37
C LYS A 154 -5.99 4.00 -18.00
N THR A 155 -4.86 3.57 -17.44
CA THR A 155 -4.06 2.46 -17.96
C THR A 155 -4.64 1.12 -17.51
N ASP A 156 -5.15 1.03 -16.28
CA ASP A 156 -5.80 -0.18 -15.74
C ASP A 156 -7.07 -0.55 -16.53
N ASP A 157 -7.85 0.42 -17.00
CA ASP A 157 -9.03 0.18 -17.86
C ASP A 157 -8.63 -0.41 -19.23
N GLN A 158 -7.56 0.11 -19.84
CA GLN A 158 -7.07 -0.37 -21.13
C GLN A 158 -6.42 -1.76 -21.01
N VAL A 159 -5.62 -1.97 -19.97
CA VAL A 159 -4.93 -3.25 -19.73
C VAL A 159 -5.91 -4.32 -19.26
N SER A 160 -6.92 -3.98 -18.47
CA SER A 160 -7.97 -4.93 -18.06
C SER A 160 -8.87 -5.36 -19.23
N ALA A 161 -9.14 -4.47 -20.19
CA ALA A 161 -9.82 -4.80 -21.43
C ALA A 161 -8.97 -5.74 -22.32
N ALA A 162 -7.66 -5.48 -22.44
CA ALA A 162 -6.74 -6.29 -23.24
C ALA A 162 -6.40 -7.66 -22.61
N LEU A 163 -6.38 -7.78 -21.28
CA LEU A 163 -6.12 -9.06 -20.59
C LEU A 163 -7.34 -9.99 -20.55
N LYS A 164 -8.57 -9.46 -20.62
CA LYS A 164 -9.78 -10.29 -20.69
C LYS A 164 -9.85 -11.11 -21.99
N SER A 165 -9.16 -10.68 -23.04
CA SER A 165 -9.12 -11.36 -24.35
C SER A 165 -7.99 -12.38 -24.49
N LEU A 166 -6.99 -12.40 -23.59
CA LEU A 166 -5.83 -13.28 -23.67
C LEU A 166 -5.66 -14.08 -22.36
N SER A 167 -5.84 -15.41 -22.43
CA SER A 167 -5.54 -16.33 -21.32
C SER A 167 -4.03 -16.36 -21.04
N ILE A 168 -3.55 -15.41 -20.25
CA ILE A 168 -2.12 -15.16 -20.01
C ILE A 168 -1.63 -15.73 -18.66
N PRO A 169 -0.36 -16.22 -18.59
CA PRO A 169 0.23 -16.96 -17.47
C PRO A 169 0.48 -16.18 -16.17
N THR A 170 0.67 -16.97 -15.10
CA THR A 170 0.76 -16.62 -13.66
C THR A 170 1.79 -15.57 -13.26
N ARG A 171 2.87 -15.32 -14.03
CA ARG A 171 3.95 -14.38 -13.65
C ARG A 171 3.49 -12.91 -13.64
N LEU A 172 2.63 -12.52 -14.59
CA LEU A 172 2.05 -11.17 -14.66
C LEU A 172 1.07 -10.87 -13.51
N LYS A 173 0.48 -11.90 -12.89
CA LYS A 173 -0.43 -11.73 -11.75
C LYS A 173 0.29 -11.28 -10.48
N ILE A 174 1.52 -11.75 -10.25
CA ILE A 174 2.35 -11.35 -9.11
C ILE A 174 2.75 -9.89 -9.25
N ASP A 175 3.15 -9.47 -10.46
CA ASP A 175 3.57 -8.10 -10.70
C ASP A 175 2.45 -7.08 -10.51
N ARG A 176 1.25 -7.44 -10.94
CA ARG A 176 0.04 -6.63 -10.76
C ARG A 176 -0.34 -6.46 -9.29
N LYS A 177 -0.22 -7.52 -8.47
CA LYS A 177 -0.55 -7.46 -7.04
C LYS A 177 0.41 -6.55 -6.26
N LEU A 178 1.70 -6.59 -6.59
CA LEU A 178 2.69 -5.68 -5.98
C LEU A 178 2.47 -4.23 -6.42
N LEU A 179 2.15 -4.00 -7.70
CA LEU A 179 1.80 -2.66 -8.21
C LEU A 179 0.53 -2.11 -7.54
N SER A 180 -0.46 -2.97 -7.29
CA SER A 180 -1.69 -2.63 -6.55
C SER A 180 -1.41 -2.17 -5.11
N HIS A 181 -0.44 -2.79 -4.43
CA HIS A 181 -0.04 -2.36 -3.10
C HIS A 181 0.68 -1.00 -3.13
N GLN A 182 1.57 -0.78 -4.11
CA GLN A 182 2.26 0.51 -4.29
C GLN A 182 1.29 1.64 -4.69
N THR A 183 0.28 1.36 -5.51
CA THR A 183 -0.75 2.35 -5.81
C THR A 183 -1.58 2.71 -4.56
N SER A 184 -1.83 1.75 -3.67
CA SER A 184 -2.54 2.00 -2.41
C SER A 184 -1.74 2.88 -1.44
N SER A 185 -0.43 2.62 -1.26
CA SER A 185 0.45 3.46 -0.43
C SER A 185 0.57 4.88 -0.99
N LEU A 186 0.65 5.03 -2.32
CA LEU A 186 0.71 6.33 -2.98
C LEU A 186 -0.62 7.10 -2.90
N HIS A 187 -1.78 6.43 -2.97
CA HIS A 187 -3.08 7.05 -2.70
C HIS A 187 -3.17 7.60 -1.28
N LEU A 188 -2.76 6.81 -0.29
CA LEU A 188 -2.73 7.25 1.10
C LEU A 188 -1.78 8.45 1.27
N SER A 189 -0.60 8.40 0.65
CA SER A 189 0.37 9.49 0.67
C SER A 189 -0.24 10.76 0.07
N ALA A 190 -0.88 10.69 -1.10
CA ALA A 190 -1.55 11.82 -1.72
C ALA A 190 -2.65 12.41 -0.83
N ALA A 191 -3.48 11.56 -0.22
CA ALA A 191 -4.53 11.99 0.70
C ALA A 191 -3.96 12.71 1.94
N LEU A 192 -2.86 12.18 2.50
CA LEU A 192 -2.17 12.80 3.63
C LEU A 192 -1.57 14.17 3.26
N LEU A 193 -0.89 14.27 2.12
CA LEU A 193 -0.33 15.54 1.65
C LEU A 193 -1.44 16.58 1.42
N ARG A 194 -2.58 16.18 0.85
CA ARG A 194 -3.75 17.05 0.70
C ARG A 194 -4.26 17.55 2.05
N ALA A 195 -4.35 16.68 3.05
CA ALA A 195 -4.78 17.06 4.39
C ALA A 195 -3.81 18.07 5.05
N ILE A 196 -2.51 17.87 4.87
CA ILE A 196 -1.47 18.81 5.35
C ILE A 196 -1.66 20.19 4.72
N LEU A 197 -1.86 20.25 3.40
CA LEU A 197 -2.08 21.51 2.66
C LEU A 197 -3.35 22.23 3.12
N LEU A 198 -4.46 21.49 3.30
CA LEU A 198 -5.72 22.05 3.79
C LEU A 198 -5.59 22.59 5.22
N ASN A 199 -4.90 21.87 6.11
CA ASN A 199 -4.63 22.33 7.47
C ASN A 199 -3.77 23.60 7.47
N HIS A 200 -2.75 23.67 6.62
CA HIS A 200 -1.92 24.87 6.50
C HIS A 200 -2.73 26.08 6.01
N LEU A 201 -3.59 25.89 4.99
CA LEU A 201 -4.48 26.94 4.51
C LEU A 201 -5.43 27.43 5.61
N ALA A 202 -6.11 26.51 6.28
CA ALA A 202 -7.03 26.83 7.37
C ALA A 202 -6.32 27.59 8.50
N HIS A 203 -5.11 27.19 8.87
CA HIS A 203 -4.31 27.89 9.88
C HIS A 203 -3.91 29.31 9.42
N SER A 204 -3.50 29.47 8.17
CA SER A 204 -3.16 30.77 7.58
C SER A 204 -4.35 31.73 7.58
N GLU A 205 -5.52 31.25 7.16
CA GLU A 205 -6.77 32.01 7.16
C GLU A 205 -7.21 32.38 8.58
N ALA A 206 -7.18 31.44 9.51
CA ALA A 206 -7.50 31.68 10.92
C ALA A 206 -6.56 32.73 11.53
N THR A 207 -5.26 32.66 11.23
CA THR A 207 -4.27 33.64 11.70
C THR A 207 -4.55 35.03 11.14
N LYS A 208 -4.87 35.13 9.84
CA LYS A 208 -5.23 36.40 9.19
C LYS A 208 -6.51 36.99 9.79
N ALA A 209 -7.54 36.16 10.00
CA ALA A 209 -8.80 36.57 10.62
C ALA A 209 -8.57 37.07 12.06
N ALA A 210 -7.77 36.36 12.85
CA ALA A 210 -7.43 36.75 14.22
C ALA A 210 -6.71 38.11 14.26
N ARG A 211 -5.72 38.34 13.39
CA ARG A 211 -5.02 39.64 13.30
C ARG A 211 -5.94 40.79 12.88
N SER A 212 -6.86 40.53 11.95
CA SER A 212 -7.86 41.51 11.53
C SER A 212 -8.79 41.89 12.69
N LEU A 213 -9.29 40.88 13.41
CA LEU A 213 -10.13 41.07 14.58
C LEU A 213 -9.40 41.85 15.68
N GLU A 214 -8.14 41.49 15.96
CA GLU A 214 -7.29 42.19 16.93
C GLU A 214 -7.11 43.67 16.55
N SER A 215 -6.80 43.96 15.28
CA SER A 215 -6.68 45.33 14.80
C SER A 215 -7.98 46.12 14.95
N SER A 216 -9.14 45.48 14.70
CA SER A 216 -10.44 46.12 14.86
C SER A 216 -10.79 46.41 16.31
N LEU A 217 -10.47 45.46 17.22
CA LEU A 217 -10.69 45.64 18.65
C LEU A 217 -9.79 46.72 19.23
N ARG A 218 -8.52 46.80 18.80
CA ARG A 218 -7.60 47.88 19.20
C ARG A 218 -8.13 49.25 18.79
N ALA A 219 -8.57 49.41 17.55
CA ALA A 219 -9.16 50.67 17.08
C ALA A 219 -10.38 51.09 17.92
N ARG A 220 -11.24 50.13 18.30
CA ARG A 220 -12.39 50.41 19.17
C ARG A 220 -11.98 50.81 20.59
N ILE A 221 -10.90 50.22 21.13
CA ILE A 221 -10.36 50.60 22.43
C ILE A 221 -9.88 52.05 22.35
N ASP A 222 -9.10 52.41 21.33
CA ASP A 222 -8.59 53.77 21.13
C ASP A 222 -9.75 54.79 21.00
N ASP A 223 -10.79 54.49 20.22
CA ASP A 223 -11.99 55.33 20.07
C ASP A 223 -12.73 55.55 21.40
N LEU A 224 -12.84 54.49 22.21
CA LEU A 224 -13.48 54.55 23.54
C LEU A 224 -12.63 55.34 24.53
N GLU A 225 -11.31 55.21 24.48
CA GLU A 225 -10.39 56.00 25.30
C GLU A 225 -10.45 57.49 24.95
N MET A 226 -10.50 57.84 23.66
CA MET A 226 -10.70 59.22 23.21
C MET A 226 -12.05 59.78 23.65
N SER A 227 -13.12 58.99 23.53
CA SER A 227 -14.47 59.40 23.95
C SER A 227 -14.56 59.60 25.47
N LYS A 228 -13.92 58.70 26.23
CA LYS A 228 -13.81 58.82 27.69
C LYS A 228 -13.08 60.11 28.09
N ALA A 229 -11.92 60.37 27.50
CA ALA A 229 -11.13 61.57 27.80
C ALA A 229 -11.92 62.86 27.51
N LYS A 230 -12.72 62.87 26.43
CA LYS A 230 -13.62 63.99 26.12
C LYS A 230 -14.67 64.21 27.20
N LEU A 231 -15.36 63.15 27.63
CA LEU A 231 -16.39 63.23 28.66
C LEU A 231 -15.82 63.63 30.02
N GLU A 232 -14.63 63.14 30.39
CA GLU A 232 -13.93 63.57 31.61
C GLU A 232 -13.59 65.07 31.58
N GLY A 233 -13.15 65.57 30.42
CA GLY A 233 -12.92 67.01 30.21
C GLY A 233 -14.18 67.87 30.28
N GLU A 234 -15.35 67.32 29.94
CA GLU A 234 -16.65 68.00 30.09
C GLU A 234 -17.11 68.03 31.55
N LEU A 235 -16.86 66.97 32.34
CA LEU A 235 -17.28 66.88 33.75
C LEU A 235 -16.49 67.78 34.70
N THR A 236 -15.22 68.06 34.35
CA THR A 236 -14.34 68.91 35.18
C THR A 236 -14.56 70.42 35.03
N LYS A 237 -15.47 70.85 34.15
CA LYS A 237 -15.84 72.26 33.92
C LYS A 237 -17.09 72.65 34.68
#